data_AF-A0A7J8F2E5-F1
#
_entry.id   AF-A0A7J8F2E5-F1
#
_cell.length_a   1.000
_cell.length_b   1.000
_cell.length_c   1.000
_cell.angle_alpha   90.00
_cell.angle_beta   90.00
_cell.angle_gamma   90.00
#
_symmetry.space_group_name_H-M   'P 1'
#
loop_
_entity.id
_entity.type
_entity.pdbx_description
1 polymer ?
#
loop_
_entity_poly.entity_id
_entity_poly.type
_entity_poly.pdbx_seq_one_letter_code
_entity_poly.pdbx_strand_id
1 'polypeptide(L)'
;MGEDVFLRNVELLGAVRGFGPPQLTALKEKAVQVWDAPSHWREHHILSLGRIALAFNERELGQLGLSAIDTVASLSQQTEWTPGQAKSILRGFLEDSGSRIQDLKSFHLVGLGATLCAMNATEISLIRVSEFRAVVARIGTLVCSTDVLAEFKKKAEAVFGNPAEWSSSVLQELGTIAAGLTKEELRMLDKDLMPYFQPSAIRCLPDEIFKELSAEQIAALGPENAAAVTPAQRRQLGVWQLQSLQRALDGDKPRAWQDAALSARPPRTPLARAPPGVSASGGLWLGCSLPVLMLQLLR
;
A
#
# COMPACT_ATOMS: atom_id res chain seq x y z
N MET A 1 -0.59 -26.86 -24.49
CA MET A 1 -0.26 -27.71 -23.33
C MET A 1 -1.25 -28.88 -23.29
N GLY A 2 -0.78 -30.13 -23.14
CA GLY A 2 -1.65 -31.30 -23.00
C GLY A 2 -2.40 -31.30 -21.66
N GLU A 3 -3.48 -32.08 -21.55
CA GLU A 3 -4.34 -32.11 -20.36
C GLU A 3 -3.60 -32.61 -19.11
N ASP A 4 -2.90 -33.76 -19.21
CA ASP A 4 -2.10 -34.30 -18.10
C ASP A 4 -1.02 -33.33 -17.62
N VAL A 5 -0.41 -32.59 -18.55
CA VAL A 5 0.62 -31.59 -18.24
C VAL A 5 -0.02 -30.41 -17.49
N PHE A 6 -1.21 -29.97 -17.92
CA PHE A 6 -1.94 -28.91 -17.21
C PHE A 6 -2.31 -29.35 -15.80
N LEU A 7 -2.92 -30.52 -15.63
CA LEU A 7 -3.35 -31.04 -14.32
C LEU A 7 -2.20 -31.11 -13.31
N ARG A 8 -1.01 -31.53 -13.74
CA ARG A 8 0.17 -31.65 -12.86
C ARG A 8 0.82 -30.31 -12.51
N ASN A 9 0.52 -29.24 -13.26
CA ASN A 9 1.24 -27.97 -13.16
C ASN A 9 0.34 -26.76 -12.87
N VAL A 10 -1.00 -26.91 -12.82
CA VAL A 10 -1.91 -25.77 -12.68
C VAL A 10 -1.64 -24.91 -11.44
N GLU A 11 -1.31 -25.54 -10.31
CA GLU A 11 -0.96 -24.83 -9.08
C GLU A 11 0.32 -23.99 -9.25
N LEU A 12 1.35 -24.58 -9.89
CA LEU A 12 2.58 -23.87 -10.21
C LEU A 12 2.33 -22.72 -11.19
N LEU A 13 1.51 -22.94 -12.21
CA LEU A 13 1.12 -21.93 -13.19
C LEU A 13 0.33 -20.78 -12.51
N GLY A 14 -0.56 -21.11 -11.59
CA GLY A 14 -1.32 -20.17 -10.78
C GLY A 14 -0.45 -19.34 -9.84
N ALA A 15 0.69 -19.86 -9.40
CA ALA A 15 1.63 -19.13 -8.55
C ALA A 15 2.51 -18.11 -9.30
N VAL A 16 2.59 -18.18 -10.64
CA VAL A 16 3.49 -17.32 -11.42
C VAL A 16 3.02 -15.87 -11.40
N ARG A 17 3.76 -15.00 -10.70
CA ARG A 17 3.44 -13.57 -10.58
C ARG A 17 3.58 -12.79 -11.89
N GLY A 18 4.39 -13.26 -12.84
CA GLY A 18 4.71 -12.56 -14.09
C GLY A 18 3.69 -12.73 -15.22
N PHE A 19 2.64 -13.54 -15.06
CA PHE A 19 1.64 -13.71 -16.11
C PHE A 19 0.70 -12.50 -16.22
N GLY A 20 0.61 -11.96 -17.44
CA GLY A 20 -0.31 -10.89 -17.78
C GLY A 20 -1.73 -11.38 -18.10
N PRO A 21 -2.71 -10.47 -18.25
CA PRO A 21 -4.11 -10.84 -18.46
C PRO A 21 -4.36 -11.83 -19.61
N PRO A 22 -3.74 -11.70 -20.82
CA PRO A 22 -3.96 -12.67 -21.90
C PRO A 22 -3.49 -14.08 -21.55
N GLN A 23 -2.40 -14.20 -20.77
CA GLN A 23 -1.88 -15.50 -20.33
C GLN A 23 -2.79 -16.12 -19.27
N LEU A 24 -3.28 -15.33 -18.32
CA LEU A 24 -4.25 -15.80 -17.33
C LEU A 24 -5.56 -16.25 -17.98
N THR A 25 -6.04 -15.51 -18.99
CA THR A 25 -7.22 -15.91 -19.79
C THR A 25 -7.00 -17.23 -20.52
N ALA A 26 -5.86 -17.40 -21.18
CA ALA A 26 -5.55 -18.67 -21.86
C ALA A 26 -5.45 -19.85 -20.88
N LEU A 27 -4.91 -19.62 -19.67
CA LEU A 27 -4.87 -20.63 -18.61
C LEU A 27 -6.27 -20.95 -18.06
N LYS A 28 -7.13 -19.94 -17.89
CA LYS A 28 -8.54 -20.14 -17.52
C LYS A 28 -9.28 -20.97 -18.57
N GLU A 29 -9.15 -20.62 -19.84
CA GLU A 29 -9.76 -21.36 -20.94
C GLU A 29 -9.27 -22.82 -20.96
N LYS A 30 -7.98 -23.04 -20.69
CA LYS A 30 -7.44 -24.39 -20.53
C LYS A 30 -8.04 -25.13 -19.33
N ALA A 31 -8.24 -24.45 -18.20
CA ALA A 31 -8.91 -25.01 -17.03
C ALA A 31 -10.34 -25.45 -17.35
N VAL A 32 -11.11 -24.59 -18.04
CA VAL A 32 -12.49 -24.91 -18.48
C VAL A 32 -12.51 -26.07 -19.48
N GLN A 33 -11.52 -26.17 -20.36
CA GLN A 33 -11.40 -27.31 -21.27
C GLN A 33 -11.19 -28.63 -20.52
N VAL A 34 -10.39 -28.63 -19.45
CA VAL A 34 -9.98 -29.84 -18.72
C VAL A 34 -10.97 -30.23 -17.62
N TRP A 35 -11.59 -29.24 -16.96
CA TRP A 35 -12.49 -29.44 -15.82
C TRP A 35 -13.97 -29.16 -16.14
N ASP A 36 -14.29 -28.92 -17.40
CA ASP A 36 -15.61 -28.48 -17.86
C ASP A 36 -16.00 -27.09 -17.28
N ALA A 37 -17.27 -26.71 -17.37
CA ALA A 37 -17.78 -25.43 -16.92
C ALA A 37 -17.53 -25.17 -15.42
N PRO A 38 -17.32 -23.92 -15.00
CA PRO A 38 -17.06 -23.54 -13.60
C PRO A 38 -18.05 -24.11 -12.57
N SER A 39 -19.31 -24.32 -12.97
CA SER A 39 -20.36 -24.94 -12.14
C SER A 39 -20.10 -26.39 -11.75
N HIS A 40 -19.22 -27.11 -12.46
CA HIS A 40 -18.82 -28.48 -12.16
C HIS A 40 -17.57 -28.57 -11.28
N TRP A 41 -16.95 -27.43 -10.95
CA TRP A 41 -15.68 -27.41 -10.27
C TRP A 41 -15.85 -27.72 -8.77
N ARG A 42 -14.94 -28.53 -8.25
CA ARG A 42 -14.85 -28.86 -6.82
C ARG A 42 -13.83 -27.96 -6.14
N GLU A 43 -13.85 -27.93 -4.82
CA GLU A 43 -12.94 -27.10 -3.99
C GLU A 43 -11.48 -27.20 -4.43
N HIS A 44 -10.96 -28.41 -4.62
CA HIS A 44 -9.55 -28.61 -5.03
C HIS A 44 -9.21 -28.00 -6.40
N HIS A 45 -10.16 -27.91 -7.34
CA HIS A 45 -9.92 -27.20 -8.61
C HIS A 45 -9.74 -25.71 -8.34
N ILE A 46 -10.63 -25.11 -7.53
CA ILE A 46 -10.61 -23.68 -7.22
C ILE A 46 -9.35 -23.32 -6.43
N LEU A 47 -8.99 -24.13 -5.42
CA LEU A 47 -7.76 -23.98 -4.64
C LEU A 47 -6.50 -23.96 -5.53
N SER A 48 -6.49 -24.74 -6.61
CA SER A 48 -5.34 -24.86 -7.50
C SER A 48 -5.17 -23.71 -8.51
N LEU A 49 -6.15 -22.81 -8.64
CA LEU A 49 -6.12 -21.74 -9.66
C LEU A 49 -5.05 -20.68 -9.40
N GLY A 50 -4.80 -20.33 -8.13
CA GLY A 50 -3.97 -19.18 -7.78
C GLY A 50 -4.39 -17.91 -8.55
N ARG A 51 -3.42 -17.26 -9.22
CA ARG A 51 -3.66 -16.06 -10.04
C ARG A 51 -4.53 -16.30 -11.27
N ILE A 52 -4.71 -17.54 -11.75
CA ILE A 52 -5.59 -17.84 -12.89
C ILE A 52 -7.03 -17.38 -12.59
N ALA A 53 -7.43 -17.41 -11.31
CA ALA A 53 -8.74 -16.96 -10.86
C ALA A 53 -9.03 -15.47 -11.22
N LEU A 54 -8.00 -14.63 -11.38
CA LEU A 54 -8.17 -13.22 -11.75
C LEU A 54 -8.73 -13.02 -13.17
N ALA A 55 -8.67 -14.05 -14.03
CA ALA A 55 -9.20 -14.00 -15.40
C ALA A 55 -10.72 -14.28 -15.49
N PHE A 56 -11.37 -14.59 -14.37
CA PHE A 56 -12.80 -14.88 -14.33
C PHE A 56 -13.61 -13.59 -14.29
N ASN A 57 -14.69 -13.50 -15.06
CA ASN A 57 -15.64 -12.40 -14.92
C ASN A 57 -16.63 -12.65 -13.75
N GLU A 58 -17.47 -11.66 -13.42
CA GLU A 58 -18.42 -11.76 -12.30
C GLU A 58 -19.40 -12.93 -12.42
N ARG A 59 -19.80 -13.29 -13.65
CA ARG A 59 -20.75 -14.40 -13.91
C ARG A 59 -20.08 -15.75 -13.70
N GLU A 60 -18.86 -15.91 -14.21
CA GLU A 60 -18.08 -17.15 -14.03
C GLU A 60 -17.73 -17.37 -12.54
N LEU A 61 -17.37 -16.31 -11.82
CA LEU A 61 -17.14 -16.37 -10.37
C LEU A 61 -18.39 -16.80 -9.60
N GLY A 62 -19.56 -16.28 -9.99
CA GLY A 62 -20.84 -16.66 -9.39
C GLY A 62 -21.30 -18.09 -9.70
N GLN A 63 -20.58 -18.83 -10.55
CA GLN A 63 -20.84 -20.26 -10.81
C GLN A 63 -19.95 -21.18 -9.97
N LEU A 64 -18.91 -20.67 -9.31
CA LEU A 64 -18.03 -21.46 -8.47
C LEU A 64 -18.76 -21.88 -7.20
N GLY A 65 -18.55 -23.13 -6.75
CA GLY A 65 -19.01 -23.58 -5.44
C GLY A 65 -18.13 -23.02 -4.32
N LEU A 66 -18.60 -21.98 -3.63
CA LEU A 66 -17.89 -21.23 -2.60
C LEU A 66 -18.46 -21.47 -1.19
N SER A 67 -18.97 -22.66 -0.89
CA SER A 67 -19.53 -22.96 0.44
C SER A 67 -18.49 -23.01 1.56
N ALA A 68 -17.25 -23.40 1.24
CA ALA A 68 -16.14 -23.53 2.19
C ALA A 68 -15.30 -22.25 2.26
N ILE A 69 -15.05 -21.77 3.49
CA ILE A 69 -14.25 -20.57 3.72
C ILE A 69 -12.80 -20.72 3.25
N ASP A 70 -12.22 -21.92 3.30
CA ASP A 70 -10.84 -22.18 2.84
C ASP A 70 -10.70 -21.98 1.33
N THR A 71 -11.74 -22.32 0.56
CA THR A 71 -11.81 -22.05 -0.88
C THR A 71 -11.84 -20.55 -1.16
N VAL A 72 -12.60 -19.79 -0.39
CA VAL A 72 -12.66 -18.33 -0.52
C VAL A 72 -11.36 -17.68 -0.05
N ALA A 73 -10.71 -18.25 0.96
CA ALA A 73 -9.42 -17.77 1.46
C ALA A 73 -8.32 -17.90 0.40
N SER A 74 -8.32 -18.96 -0.43
CA SER A 74 -7.36 -19.08 -1.54
C SER A 74 -7.56 -18.00 -2.62
N LEU A 75 -8.82 -17.66 -2.93
CA LEU A 75 -9.16 -16.58 -3.86
C LEU A 75 -8.78 -15.21 -3.27
N SER A 76 -8.98 -15.03 -1.96
CA SER A 76 -8.73 -13.78 -1.25
C SER A 76 -7.23 -13.49 -1.04
N GLN A 77 -6.34 -14.44 -1.36
CA GLN A 77 -4.90 -14.19 -1.45
C GLN A 77 -4.53 -13.33 -2.66
N GLN A 78 -5.41 -13.22 -3.66
CA GLN A 78 -5.22 -12.30 -4.77
C GLN A 78 -5.73 -10.91 -4.38
N THR A 79 -4.97 -9.88 -4.73
CA THR A 79 -5.26 -8.48 -4.34
C THR A 79 -5.79 -7.65 -5.50
N GLU A 80 -5.72 -8.20 -6.71
CA GLU A 80 -6.02 -7.52 -7.98
C GLU A 80 -7.46 -7.73 -8.45
N TRP A 81 -8.36 -8.15 -7.56
CA TRP A 81 -9.79 -8.25 -7.86
C TRP A 81 -10.38 -6.89 -8.19
N THR A 82 -11.22 -6.84 -9.22
CA THR A 82 -12.10 -5.68 -9.41
C THR A 82 -13.16 -5.65 -8.31
N PRO A 83 -13.76 -4.47 -8.02
CA PRO A 83 -14.87 -4.38 -7.07
C PRO A 83 -16.04 -5.31 -7.42
N GLY A 84 -16.31 -5.50 -8.72
CA GLY A 84 -17.34 -6.42 -9.22
C GLY A 84 -17.02 -7.88 -8.91
N GLN A 85 -15.78 -8.32 -9.20
CA GLN A 85 -15.32 -9.67 -8.91
C GLN A 85 -15.33 -9.96 -7.40
N ALA A 86 -14.77 -9.05 -6.59
CA ALA A 86 -14.75 -9.18 -5.14
C ALA A 86 -16.18 -9.30 -4.56
N LYS A 87 -17.12 -8.52 -5.10
CA LYS A 87 -18.54 -8.61 -4.74
C LYS A 87 -19.17 -9.95 -5.15
N SER A 88 -18.84 -10.48 -6.33
CA SER A 88 -19.29 -11.81 -6.76
C SER A 88 -18.79 -12.91 -5.84
N ILE A 89 -17.52 -12.88 -5.42
CA ILE A 89 -16.93 -13.88 -4.52
C ILE A 89 -17.61 -13.81 -3.14
N LEU A 90 -17.75 -12.60 -2.58
CA LEU A 90 -18.43 -12.40 -1.30
C LEU A 90 -19.87 -12.93 -1.35
N ARG A 91 -20.62 -12.56 -2.40
CA ARG A 91 -22.00 -13.00 -2.58
C ARG A 91 -22.11 -14.52 -2.75
N GLY A 92 -21.27 -15.11 -3.60
CA GLY A 92 -21.23 -16.55 -3.82
C GLY A 92 -20.97 -17.32 -2.52
N PHE A 93 -20.02 -16.85 -1.69
CA PHE A 93 -19.79 -17.45 -0.37
C PHE A 93 -21.03 -17.39 0.53
N LEU A 94 -21.67 -16.23 0.64
CA LEU A 94 -22.86 -16.06 1.50
C LEU A 94 -24.03 -16.93 1.02
N GLU A 95 -24.25 -17.01 -0.29
CA GLU A 95 -25.30 -17.83 -0.89
C GLU A 95 -25.01 -19.34 -0.72
N ASP A 96 -23.81 -19.81 -1.06
CA ASP A 96 -23.47 -21.23 -1.06
C ASP A 96 -23.28 -21.81 0.34
N SER A 97 -22.79 -21.00 1.29
CA SER A 97 -22.68 -21.42 2.70
C SER A 97 -23.99 -21.28 3.48
N GLY A 98 -24.99 -20.57 2.92
CA GLY A 98 -26.21 -20.19 3.63
C GLY A 98 -25.97 -19.19 4.78
N SER A 99 -24.80 -18.55 4.82
CA SER A 99 -24.42 -17.63 5.88
C SER A 99 -24.98 -16.23 5.64
N ARG A 100 -25.39 -15.55 6.72
CA ARG A 100 -25.66 -14.11 6.69
C ARG A 100 -24.50 -13.36 7.30
N ILE A 101 -24.33 -12.08 6.95
CA ILE A 101 -23.23 -11.24 7.43
C ILE A 101 -23.16 -11.17 8.96
N GLN A 102 -24.33 -11.06 9.62
CA GLN A 102 -24.42 -11.06 11.09
C GLN A 102 -23.99 -12.38 11.76
N ASP A 103 -24.04 -13.49 11.01
CA ASP A 103 -23.69 -14.83 11.51
C ASP A 103 -22.20 -15.15 11.27
N LEU A 104 -21.49 -14.32 10.48
CA LEU A 104 -20.06 -14.48 10.23
C LEU A 104 -19.27 -14.51 11.55
N LYS A 105 -18.23 -15.32 11.54
CA LYS A 105 -17.29 -15.52 12.65
C LYS A 105 -15.97 -14.88 12.30
N SER A 106 -15.10 -14.66 13.28
CA SER A 106 -13.76 -14.12 13.07
C SER A 106 -12.99 -14.86 11.97
N PHE A 107 -13.03 -16.19 11.92
CA PHE A 107 -12.35 -16.96 10.87
C PHE A 107 -12.98 -16.77 9.48
N HIS A 108 -14.29 -16.52 9.39
CA HIS A 108 -14.94 -16.13 8.13
C HIS A 108 -14.41 -14.77 7.64
N LEU A 109 -14.29 -13.78 8.54
CA LEU A 109 -13.76 -12.46 8.18
C LEU A 109 -12.30 -12.53 7.72
N VAL A 110 -11.48 -13.35 8.40
CA VAL A 110 -10.09 -13.58 7.98
C VAL A 110 -10.03 -14.23 6.59
N GLY A 111 -10.84 -15.27 6.35
CA GLY A 111 -10.85 -15.98 5.07
C GLY A 111 -11.43 -15.16 3.91
N LEU A 112 -12.40 -14.28 4.17
CA LEU A 112 -12.94 -13.36 3.17
C LEU A 112 -11.89 -12.33 2.72
N GLY A 113 -10.98 -11.91 3.61
CA GLY A 113 -9.83 -11.08 3.25
C GLY A 113 -10.21 -9.86 2.38
N ALA A 114 -9.55 -9.72 1.23
CA ALA A 114 -9.77 -8.58 0.31
C ALA A 114 -11.21 -8.49 -0.23
N THR A 115 -12.01 -9.55 -0.20
CA THR A 115 -13.41 -9.50 -0.63
C THR A 115 -14.27 -8.67 0.33
N LEU A 116 -13.82 -8.47 1.58
CA LEU A 116 -14.44 -7.54 2.51
C LEU A 116 -14.42 -6.09 2.00
N CYS A 117 -13.47 -5.73 1.13
CA CYS A 117 -13.42 -4.40 0.53
C CYS A 117 -14.58 -4.11 -0.45
N ALA A 118 -15.38 -5.12 -0.80
CA ALA A 118 -16.58 -4.97 -1.63
C ALA A 118 -17.86 -4.73 -0.82
N MET A 119 -17.79 -4.79 0.51
CA MET A 119 -18.95 -4.55 1.37
C MET A 119 -19.35 -3.07 1.38
N ASN A 120 -20.65 -2.81 1.45
CA ASN A 120 -21.20 -1.48 1.65
C ASN A 120 -21.41 -1.16 3.15
N ALA A 121 -21.78 0.08 3.45
CA ALA A 121 -22.01 0.56 4.83
C ALA A 121 -23.00 -0.30 5.62
N THR A 122 -24.11 -0.72 4.99
CA THR A 122 -25.13 -1.56 5.64
C THR A 122 -24.55 -2.92 6.00
N GLU A 123 -23.82 -3.54 5.07
CA GLU A 123 -23.17 -4.84 5.27
C GLU A 123 -22.12 -4.78 6.39
N ILE A 124 -21.23 -3.78 6.37
CA ILE A 124 -20.20 -3.60 7.41
C ILE A 124 -20.84 -3.37 8.79
N SER A 125 -21.94 -2.63 8.85
CA SER A 125 -22.65 -2.38 10.10
C SER A 125 -23.17 -3.67 10.75
N LEU A 126 -23.57 -4.66 9.95
CA LEU A 126 -24.14 -5.95 10.39
C LEU A 126 -23.10 -6.92 10.98
N ILE A 127 -21.81 -6.74 10.69
CA ILE A 127 -20.75 -7.59 11.26
C ILE A 127 -20.83 -7.53 12.78
N ARG A 128 -20.80 -8.66 13.51
CA ARG A 128 -20.86 -8.60 14.99
C ARG A 128 -19.60 -7.94 15.55
N VAL A 129 -19.79 -7.00 16.49
CA VAL A 129 -18.70 -6.21 17.11
C VAL A 129 -17.66 -7.13 17.75
N SER A 130 -18.08 -8.21 18.42
CA SER A 130 -17.18 -9.19 19.03
C SER A 130 -16.30 -9.91 17.99
N GLU A 131 -16.87 -10.24 16.83
CA GLU A 131 -16.17 -10.95 15.77
C GLU A 131 -15.19 -10.02 15.05
N PHE A 132 -15.60 -8.77 14.79
CA PHE A 132 -14.76 -7.72 14.24
C PHE A 132 -13.60 -7.40 15.18
N ARG A 133 -13.85 -7.22 16.48
CA ARG A 133 -12.83 -6.96 17.52
C ARG A 133 -11.70 -7.99 17.48
N ALA A 134 -12.03 -9.26 17.31
CA ALA A 134 -11.03 -10.33 17.28
C ALA A 134 -10.14 -10.33 16.02
N VAL A 135 -10.47 -9.55 14.99
CA VAL A 135 -9.78 -9.54 13.70
C VAL A 135 -9.43 -8.14 13.18
N VAL A 136 -9.55 -7.09 14.00
CA VAL A 136 -9.30 -5.69 13.59
C VAL A 136 -7.92 -5.58 12.94
N ALA A 137 -6.88 -6.10 13.59
CA ALA A 137 -5.52 -6.12 13.05
C ALA A 137 -5.42 -6.76 11.66
N ARG A 138 -6.19 -7.81 11.38
CA ARG A 138 -6.19 -8.47 10.08
C ARG A 138 -6.90 -7.64 9.03
N ILE A 139 -8.09 -7.10 9.35
CA ILE A 139 -8.83 -6.20 8.46
C ILE A 139 -8.01 -4.92 8.21
N GLY A 140 -7.26 -4.45 9.20
CA GLY A 140 -6.32 -3.33 9.12
C GLY A 140 -5.21 -3.51 8.09
N THR A 141 -4.95 -4.73 7.62
CA THR A 141 -3.98 -4.96 6.53
C THR A 141 -4.58 -4.77 5.14
N LEU A 142 -5.90 -4.64 5.03
CA LEU A 142 -6.60 -4.52 3.75
C LEU A 142 -6.53 -3.10 3.21
N VAL A 143 -6.21 -2.98 1.92
CA VAL A 143 -6.19 -1.72 1.18
C VAL A 143 -7.51 -1.59 0.43
N CYS A 144 -8.53 -1.10 1.12
CA CYS A 144 -9.85 -0.83 0.53
C CYS A 144 -9.95 0.62 0.01
N SER A 145 -11.07 0.95 -0.64
CA SER A 145 -11.40 2.35 -0.92
C SER A 145 -11.60 3.13 0.39
N THR A 146 -11.40 4.45 0.32
CA THR A 146 -11.51 5.35 1.47
C THR A 146 -12.90 5.30 2.11
N ASP A 147 -13.95 5.16 1.29
CA ASP A 147 -15.34 5.04 1.77
C ASP A 147 -15.52 3.77 2.61
N VAL A 148 -14.97 2.64 2.17
CA VAL A 148 -15.04 1.37 2.90
C VAL A 148 -14.19 1.41 4.18
N LEU A 149 -13.00 2.02 4.12
CA LEU A 149 -12.17 2.22 5.31
C LEU A 149 -12.87 3.11 6.34
N ALA A 150 -13.62 4.12 5.92
CA ALA A 150 -14.42 4.95 6.82
C ALA A 150 -15.54 4.15 7.52
N GLU A 151 -16.17 3.19 6.84
CA GLU A 151 -17.16 2.30 7.46
C GLU A 151 -16.51 1.30 8.44
N PHE A 152 -15.34 0.74 8.11
CA PHE A 152 -14.57 -0.06 9.08
C PHE A 152 -14.09 0.78 10.26
N LYS A 153 -13.74 2.05 10.05
CA LYS A 153 -13.39 2.99 11.12
C LYS A 153 -14.56 3.20 12.07
N LYS A 154 -15.78 3.46 11.56
CA LYS A 154 -17.01 3.51 12.37
C LYS A 154 -17.24 2.20 13.14
N LYS A 155 -16.96 1.05 12.51
CA LYS A 155 -17.06 -0.23 13.21
C LYS A 155 -16.05 -0.36 14.34
N ALA A 156 -14.85 0.19 14.18
CA ALA A 156 -13.84 0.22 15.21
C ALA A 156 -14.19 1.16 16.37
N GLU A 157 -14.93 2.25 16.13
CA GLU A 157 -15.46 3.08 17.23
C GLU A 157 -16.37 2.29 18.17
N ALA A 158 -17.16 1.35 17.64
CA ALA A 158 -17.97 0.45 18.46
C ALA A 158 -17.13 -0.55 19.29
N VAL A 159 -15.83 -0.71 18.99
CA VAL A 159 -14.89 -1.58 19.72
C VAL A 159 -14.03 -0.78 20.70
N PHE A 160 -13.47 0.34 20.27
CA PHE A 160 -12.44 1.10 20.98
C PHE A 160 -12.91 2.45 21.52
N GLY A 161 -14.16 2.84 21.26
CA GLY A 161 -14.70 4.13 21.67
C GLY A 161 -14.30 5.27 20.73
N ASN A 162 -14.31 6.49 21.27
CA ASN A 162 -14.12 7.72 20.51
C ASN A 162 -12.71 7.80 19.88
N PRO A 163 -12.57 8.14 18.58
CA PRO A 163 -11.27 8.31 17.93
C PRO A 163 -10.31 9.29 18.61
N ALA A 164 -10.84 10.31 19.29
CA ALA A 164 -10.03 11.28 20.03
C ALA A 164 -9.32 10.68 21.25
N GLU A 165 -9.77 9.52 21.74
CA GLU A 165 -9.23 8.82 22.91
C GLU A 165 -8.39 7.59 22.51
N TRP A 166 -8.20 7.35 21.22
CA TRP A 166 -7.44 6.19 20.75
C TRP A 166 -5.96 6.30 21.11
N SER A 167 -5.46 5.25 21.76
CA SER A 167 -4.04 5.15 22.11
C SER A 167 -3.18 4.74 20.91
N SER A 168 -1.86 4.83 21.09
CA SER A 168 -0.88 4.30 20.14
C SER A 168 -1.11 2.82 19.79
N SER A 169 -1.51 2.01 20.77
CA SER A 169 -1.80 0.59 20.54
C SER A 169 -3.02 0.37 19.65
N VAL A 170 -4.07 1.18 19.82
CA VAL A 170 -5.28 1.12 19.00
C VAL A 170 -4.96 1.55 17.57
N LEU A 171 -4.20 2.63 17.36
CA LEU A 171 -3.81 3.07 16.02
C LEU A 171 -2.97 2.01 15.28
N GLN A 172 -2.05 1.34 15.97
CA GLN A 172 -1.30 0.23 15.40
C GLN A 172 -2.19 -0.97 15.05
N GLU A 173 -3.18 -1.27 15.90
CA GLU A 173 -4.14 -2.36 15.65
C GLU A 173 -5.09 -2.05 14.48
N LEU A 174 -5.48 -0.79 14.28
CA LEU A 174 -6.32 -0.38 13.15
C LEU A 174 -5.60 -0.50 11.81
N GLY A 175 -4.30 -0.24 11.78
CA GLY A 175 -3.52 -0.20 10.55
C GLY A 175 -4.16 0.71 9.50
N THR A 176 -4.40 0.17 8.31
CA THR A 176 -4.97 0.90 7.16
C THR A 176 -6.38 1.44 7.43
N ILE A 177 -7.14 0.87 8.38
CA ILE A 177 -8.46 1.39 8.77
C ILE A 177 -8.36 2.85 9.26
N ALA A 178 -7.23 3.25 9.84
CA ALA A 178 -7.00 4.62 10.30
C ALA A 178 -7.06 5.65 9.16
N ALA A 179 -6.91 5.25 7.89
CA ALA A 179 -7.13 6.14 6.74
C ALA A 179 -8.60 6.53 6.54
N GLY A 180 -9.54 5.89 7.24
CA GLY A 180 -10.95 6.24 7.29
C GLY A 180 -11.30 7.35 8.29
N LEU A 181 -10.31 7.91 9.00
CA LEU A 181 -10.50 9.06 9.89
C LEU A 181 -10.94 10.30 9.11
N THR A 182 -11.84 11.08 9.70
CA THR A 182 -12.25 12.37 9.12
C THR A 182 -11.18 13.44 9.31
N LYS A 183 -11.29 14.55 8.57
CA LYS A 183 -10.40 15.70 8.75
C LYS A 183 -10.47 16.27 10.17
N GLU A 184 -11.65 16.29 10.78
CA GLU A 184 -11.86 16.76 12.15
C GLU A 184 -11.16 15.85 13.15
N GLU A 185 -11.34 14.52 13.02
CA GLU A 185 -10.71 13.53 13.89
C GLU A 185 -9.18 13.60 13.77
N LEU A 186 -8.66 13.67 12.55
CA LEU A 186 -7.22 13.72 12.30
C LEU A 186 -6.57 14.98 12.89
N ARG A 187 -7.25 16.13 12.83
CA ARG A 187 -6.78 17.38 13.44
C ARG A 187 -6.76 17.34 14.97
N MET A 188 -7.66 16.58 15.58
CA MET A 188 -7.73 16.45 17.04
C MET A 188 -6.72 15.45 17.61
N LEU A 189 -6.19 14.54 16.78
CA LEU A 189 -5.20 13.57 17.23
C LEU A 189 -3.89 14.24 17.64
N ASP A 190 -3.37 13.85 18.81
CA ASP A 190 -2.09 14.33 19.30
C ASP A 190 -0.97 13.99 18.29
N LYS A 191 -0.04 14.93 18.10
CA LYS A 191 1.15 14.71 17.25
C LYS A 191 1.98 13.51 17.70
N ASP A 192 1.96 13.18 19.00
CA ASP A 192 2.72 12.06 19.57
C ASP A 192 2.15 10.70 19.11
N LEU A 193 0.95 10.69 18.51
CA LEU A 193 0.34 9.51 17.90
C LEU A 193 0.75 9.28 16.44
N MET A 194 1.33 10.28 15.77
CA MET A 194 1.69 10.21 14.34
C MET A 194 2.67 9.09 13.98
N PRO A 195 3.68 8.73 14.82
CA PRO A 195 4.53 7.57 14.56
C PRO A 195 3.78 6.23 14.57
N TYR A 196 2.60 6.17 15.18
CA TYR A 196 1.85 4.93 15.39
C TYR A 196 0.84 4.61 14.30
N PHE A 197 0.69 5.50 13.32
CA PHE A 197 0.06 5.13 12.05
C PHE A 197 0.92 4.10 11.33
N GLN A 198 0.28 3.19 10.61
CA GLN A 198 1.00 2.32 9.70
C GLN A 198 1.29 3.05 8.37
N PRO A 199 2.41 2.76 7.69
CA PRO A 199 2.72 3.33 6.38
C PRO A 199 1.61 3.16 5.34
N SER A 200 0.89 2.03 5.39
CA SER A 200 -0.26 1.79 4.51
C SER A 200 -1.40 2.77 4.77
N ALA A 201 -1.69 3.09 6.04
CA ALA A 201 -2.69 4.08 6.41
C ALA A 201 -2.31 5.48 5.89
N ILE A 202 -1.04 5.87 6.05
CA ILE A 202 -0.54 7.15 5.52
C ILE A 202 -0.75 7.22 4.01
N ARG A 203 -0.38 6.17 3.26
CA ARG A 203 -0.58 6.12 1.81
C ARG A 203 -2.05 6.16 1.40
N CYS A 204 -2.95 5.58 2.22
CA CYS A 204 -4.37 5.49 1.93
C CYS A 204 -5.19 6.71 2.35
N LEU A 205 -4.64 7.61 3.18
CA LEU A 205 -5.30 8.86 3.53
C LEU A 205 -5.58 9.68 2.26
N PRO A 206 -6.82 10.14 2.02
CA PRO A 206 -7.12 11.02 0.90
C PRO A 206 -6.25 12.28 0.94
N ASP A 207 -5.80 12.75 -0.23
CA ASP A 207 -4.96 13.96 -0.33
C ASP A 207 -5.56 15.16 0.41
N GLU A 208 -6.88 15.33 0.29
CA GLU A 208 -7.65 16.41 0.92
C GLU A 208 -7.79 16.28 2.44
N ILE A 209 -7.63 15.08 2.99
CA ILE A 209 -7.60 14.84 4.44
C ILE A 209 -6.17 14.94 4.94
N PHE A 210 -5.20 14.37 4.22
CA PHE A 210 -3.78 14.38 4.59
C PHE A 210 -3.22 15.81 4.71
N LYS A 211 -3.61 16.71 3.80
CA LYS A 211 -3.17 18.12 3.84
C LYS A 211 -3.64 18.87 5.10
N GLU A 212 -4.59 18.33 5.85
CA GLU A 212 -5.15 18.95 7.05
C GLU A 212 -4.30 18.68 8.31
N LEU A 213 -3.31 17.80 8.21
CA LEU A 213 -2.32 17.60 9.27
C LEU A 213 -1.52 18.88 9.51
N SER A 214 -1.36 19.27 10.77
CA SER A 214 -0.49 20.40 11.14
C SER A 214 0.97 20.13 10.78
N ALA A 215 1.77 21.21 10.72
CA ALA A 215 3.22 21.08 10.52
C ALA A 215 3.86 20.23 11.63
N GLU A 216 3.37 20.38 12.86
CA GLU A 216 3.81 19.63 14.03
C GLU A 216 3.49 18.13 13.92
N GLN A 217 2.27 17.78 13.49
CA GLN A 217 1.90 16.38 13.24
C GLN A 217 2.74 15.77 12.12
N ILE A 218 2.95 16.50 11.01
CA ILE A 218 3.79 16.01 9.90
C ILE A 218 5.24 15.81 10.34
N ALA A 219 5.80 16.72 11.16
CA ALA A 219 7.14 16.56 11.71
C ALA A 219 7.25 15.32 12.62
N ALA A 220 6.15 14.93 13.28
CA ALA A 220 6.08 13.80 14.19
C ALA A 220 5.79 12.46 13.49
N LEU A 221 5.55 12.40 12.17
CA LEU A 221 5.30 11.13 11.46
C LEU A 221 6.41 10.10 11.66
N GLY A 222 7.65 10.56 11.82
CA GLY A 222 8.83 9.70 11.80
C GLY A 222 9.20 9.23 10.38
N PRO A 223 10.40 8.65 10.20
CA PRO A 223 10.97 8.42 8.87
C PRO A 223 10.18 7.46 7.99
N GLU A 224 9.62 6.39 8.58
CA GLU A 224 8.91 5.36 7.84
C GLU A 224 7.58 5.88 7.27
N ASN A 225 6.77 6.52 8.12
CA ASN A 225 5.51 7.12 7.70
C ASN A 225 5.73 8.32 6.77
N ALA A 226 6.75 9.13 7.02
CA ALA A 226 7.13 10.23 6.12
C ALA A 226 7.52 9.72 4.72
N ALA A 227 8.20 8.57 4.63
CA ALA A 227 8.54 7.94 3.35
C ALA A 227 7.33 7.32 2.64
N ALA A 228 6.26 7.01 3.36
CA ALA A 228 5.01 6.49 2.81
C ALA A 228 4.12 7.58 2.16
N VAL A 229 4.38 8.86 2.45
CA VAL A 229 3.64 9.99 1.88
C VAL A 229 3.75 9.98 0.36
N THR A 230 2.60 9.99 -0.31
CA THR A 230 2.56 9.86 -1.77
C THR A 230 2.97 11.17 -2.47
N PRO A 231 3.41 11.10 -3.73
CA PRO A 231 3.64 12.31 -4.52
C PRO A 231 2.40 13.20 -4.67
N ALA A 232 1.19 12.63 -4.66
CA ALA A 232 -0.06 13.37 -4.76
C ALA A 232 -0.34 14.15 -3.46
N GLN A 233 -0.27 13.47 -2.31
CA GLN A 233 -0.35 14.08 -0.99
C GLN A 233 0.67 15.20 -0.82
N ARG A 234 1.94 14.96 -1.21
CA ARG A 234 3.02 15.95 -1.08
C ARG A 234 2.75 17.24 -1.87
N ARG A 235 2.07 17.17 -3.01
CA ARG A 235 1.73 18.35 -3.83
C ARG A 235 0.68 19.26 -3.18
N GLN A 236 -0.13 18.72 -2.26
CA GLN A 236 -1.15 19.49 -1.54
C GLN A 236 -0.60 20.24 -0.32
N LEU A 237 0.63 19.96 0.09
CA LEU A 237 1.22 20.52 1.31
C LEU A 237 1.73 21.95 1.12
N GLY A 238 1.48 22.79 2.11
CA GLY A 238 2.09 24.12 2.22
C GLY A 238 3.58 24.08 2.56
N VAL A 239 4.25 25.23 2.43
CA VAL A 239 5.72 25.35 2.64
C VAL A 239 6.18 24.82 4.00
N TRP A 240 5.45 25.15 5.08
CA TRP A 240 5.79 24.71 6.44
C TRP A 240 5.59 23.20 6.65
N GLN A 241 4.55 22.64 6.03
CA GLN A 241 4.29 21.20 6.06
C GLN A 241 5.35 20.45 5.26
N LEU A 242 5.76 20.96 4.08
CA LEU A 242 6.85 20.38 3.28
C LEU A 242 8.18 20.39 4.03
N GLN A 243 8.50 21.48 4.73
CA GLN A 243 9.70 21.53 5.57
C GLN A 243 9.64 20.51 6.71
N SER A 244 8.47 20.38 7.34
CA SER A 244 8.25 19.41 8.42
C SER A 244 8.35 17.98 7.92
N LEU A 245 7.81 17.69 6.73
CA LEU A 245 7.94 16.39 6.08
C LEU A 245 9.40 16.06 5.77
N GLN A 246 10.19 17.04 5.30
CA GLN A 246 11.62 16.84 5.10
C GLN A 246 12.35 16.50 6.40
N ARG A 247 12.02 17.18 7.51
CA ARG A 247 12.58 16.86 8.83
C ARG A 247 12.21 15.44 9.27
N ALA A 248 10.96 15.02 9.08
CA ALA A 248 10.52 13.67 9.40
C ALA A 248 11.26 12.61 8.55
N LEU A 249 11.47 12.87 7.25
CA LEU A 249 12.25 12.01 6.34
C LEU A 249 13.72 11.91 6.74
N ASP A 250 14.33 13.03 7.12
CA ASP A 250 15.74 13.07 7.55
C ASP A 250 15.93 12.27 8.84
N GLY A 251 14.88 12.18 9.66
CA GLY A 251 14.89 11.58 10.99
C GLY A 251 15.71 12.41 11.98
N ASP A 252 15.91 11.88 13.18
CA ASP A 252 16.77 12.50 14.18
C ASP A 252 18.26 12.27 13.84
N LYS A 253 18.66 12.65 12.62
CA LYS A 253 20.07 12.74 12.25
C LYS A 253 20.59 14.04 12.85
N PRO A 254 21.49 13.99 13.86
CA PRO A 254 22.21 15.18 14.27
C PRO A 254 22.88 15.74 13.01
N ARG A 255 22.84 17.06 12.84
CA ARG A 255 23.46 17.77 11.71
C ARG A 255 25.00 17.68 11.75
N ALA A 256 25.58 16.49 11.83
CA ALA A 256 27.02 16.25 11.84
C ALA A 256 27.72 16.65 10.52
N TRP A 257 26.95 16.94 9.45
CA TRP A 257 27.48 17.32 8.15
C TRP A 257 27.73 18.83 8.01
N GLN A 258 27.10 19.66 8.85
CA GLN A 258 27.28 21.12 8.80
C GLN A 258 28.52 21.56 9.60
N ASP A 259 28.86 20.86 10.69
CA ASP A 259 30.07 21.12 11.47
C ASP A 259 31.34 20.59 10.80
N ALA A 260 31.25 19.49 10.04
CA ALA A 260 32.38 18.95 9.27
C ALA A 260 32.77 19.87 8.09
N ALA A 261 31.80 20.52 7.44
CA ALA A 261 32.06 21.44 6.33
C ALA A 261 32.69 22.78 6.80
N LEU A 262 32.43 23.20 8.04
CA LEU A 262 33.02 24.41 8.62
C LEU A 262 34.42 24.18 9.20
N SER A 263 34.77 22.94 9.60
CA SER A 263 36.13 22.57 10.04
C SER A 263 37.11 22.33 8.90
N ALA A 264 36.64 22.10 7.67
CA ALA A 264 37.48 21.85 6.50
C ALA A 264 37.98 23.14 5.80
N ARG A 265 38.08 24.26 6.51
CA ARG A 265 38.72 25.49 6.00
C ARG A 265 40.23 25.39 6.22
N PRO A 266 41.08 25.33 5.18
CA PRO A 266 42.52 25.36 5.38
C PRO A 266 42.95 26.72 5.99
N PRO A 267 43.91 26.75 6.92
CA PRO A 267 44.38 27.99 7.50
C PRO A 267 45.00 28.88 6.42
N ARG A 268 44.65 30.17 6.44
CA ARG A 268 45.28 31.20 5.60
C ARG A 268 46.75 31.34 6.01
N THR A 269 47.65 30.97 5.11
CA THR A 269 49.08 31.23 5.22
C THR A 269 49.34 32.74 5.13
N PRO A 270 50.19 33.35 5.99
CA PRO A 270 50.53 34.77 5.86
C PRO A 270 51.45 34.97 4.65
N LEU A 271 51.16 35.98 3.82
CA LEU A 271 52.03 36.38 2.71
C LEU A 271 53.40 36.85 3.23
N ALA A 272 54.46 36.16 2.81
CA ALA A 272 55.82 36.65 2.94
C ALA A 272 56.11 37.71 1.87
N ARG A 273 56.75 38.79 2.31
CA ARG A 273 57.17 39.96 1.52
C ARG A 273 58.26 39.56 0.50
N ALA A 274 58.07 39.89 -0.77
CA ALA A 274 59.11 39.76 -1.81
C ALA A 274 59.97 41.04 -1.92
N PRO A 275 61.26 40.97 -2.25
CA PRO A 275 62.13 42.14 -2.49
C PRO A 275 62.08 42.62 -3.96
N PRO A 276 62.62 43.81 -4.28
CA PRO A 276 62.40 44.46 -5.58
C PRO A 276 63.52 44.25 -6.62
N GLY A 277 63.14 44.35 -7.90
CA GLY A 277 64.01 44.38 -9.10
C GLY A 277 64.28 42.97 -9.67
N VAL A 278 64.22 42.68 -10.97
CA VAL A 278 64.60 43.42 -12.18
C VAL A 278 63.80 42.89 -13.41
N SER A 279 63.65 43.79 -14.39
CA SER A 279 63.14 43.68 -15.77
C SER A 279 63.43 42.39 -16.56
N ALA A 280 62.50 41.94 -17.43
CA ALA A 280 62.68 41.99 -18.89
C ALA A 280 61.56 41.25 -19.68
N SER A 281 61.08 41.95 -20.72
CA SER A 281 60.69 41.48 -22.07
C SER A 281 59.57 40.44 -22.26
N GLY A 282 58.59 40.86 -23.07
CA GLY A 282 57.50 40.03 -23.57
C GLY A 282 57.90 39.07 -24.68
N GLY A 283 57.02 38.09 -24.89
CA GLY A 283 57.00 37.17 -26.02
C GLY A 283 55.64 36.49 -26.04
N LEU A 284 54.96 36.58 -27.18
CA LEU A 284 53.72 35.86 -27.47
C LEU A 284 53.94 34.33 -27.42
N TRP A 285 52.88 33.53 -27.29
CA TRP A 285 52.36 32.67 -28.37
C TRP A 285 51.22 31.77 -27.88
N LEU A 286 50.31 31.54 -28.82
CA LEU A 286 49.06 30.78 -28.90
C LEU A 286 48.99 29.41 -28.18
N GLY A 287 47.75 28.98 -27.90
CA GLY A 287 47.32 27.66 -28.35
C GLY A 287 46.33 26.86 -27.48
N CYS A 288 45.16 26.59 -28.06
CA CYS A 288 44.38 25.34 -28.01
C CYS A 288 43.46 24.99 -26.82
N SER A 289 42.18 25.33 -27.03
CA SER A 289 41.02 24.44 -27.25
C SER A 289 40.81 23.15 -26.43
N LEU A 290 39.63 23.14 -25.79
CA LEU A 290 38.86 22.01 -25.23
C LEU A 290 38.52 20.92 -26.26
N PRO A 291 38.12 19.72 -25.79
CA PRO A 291 36.98 19.05 -26.40
C PRO A 291 35.92 18.61 -25.38
N VAL A 292 34.66 18.80 -25.80
CA VAL A 292 33.43 18.22 -25.24
C VAL A 292 33.18 16.91 -25.99
N LEU A 293 32.88 15.82 -25.28
CA LEU A 293 32.41 14.57 -25.88
C LEU A 293 30.94 14.34 -25.52
N MET A 294 30.07 14.49 -26.52
CA MET A 294 28.72 13.93 -26.54
C MET A 294 28.80 12.51 -27.12
N LEU A 295 28.09 11.55 -26.53
CA LEU A 295 27.80 10.28 -27.19
C LEU A 295 26.29 10.03 -27.15
N GLN A 296 25.74 9.80 -28.34
CA GLN A 296 24.35 9.47 -28.59
C GLN A 296 24.33 8.17 -29.41
N LEU A 297 23.30 7.34 -29.15
CA LEU A 297 22.55 6.48 -30.08
C LEU A 297 22.57 4.94 -29.88
N LEU A 298 21.33 4.47 -29.64
CA LEU A 298 20.58 3.38 -30.27
C LEU A 298 20.98 1.91 -30.00
N ARG A 299 20.14 1.24 -29.21
CA ARG A 299 19.25 0.15 -29.65
C ARG A 299 18.08 -0.02 -28.70
#